data_AF-A0A3A6G8Q4-F1
#
_entry.id   AF-A0A3A6G8Q4-F1
#
_cell.length_a   1.000
_cell.length_b   1.000
_cell.length_c   1.000
_cell.angle_alpha   90.00
_cell.angle_beta   90.00
_cell.angle_gamma   90.00
#
_symmetry.space_group_name_H-M   'P 1'
#
loop_
_entity.id
_entity.type
_entity.pdbx_description
1 polymer ?
#
loop_
_entity_poly.entity_id
_entity_poly.type
_entity_poly.pdbx_seq_one_letter_code
_entity_poly.pdbx_strand_id
1 'polypeptide(L)'
;MKKVQWFLGIVFSLALILVLLINSFQFAAYGDFGFYEKEYKKYDVVSDLDMELKDVMYVTYEMMDYLIGDRENLDVYTVVEGKEQDFFNEQDKLHMADVKNLFLGGLMVRRVSAAVMLLCLFVLWVTKANWKKILARGYQIGLGIATAGVAFLAGALIVDFNTAFTVFHEIFFTNDLWLFDPAEDYMIRMLPEVFFYDMALRIGGIFIISMLIFLAVSVFLARQAKKDENERKIKSTYE
;
A
#
# COMPACT_ATOMS: atom_id res chain seq x y z
N MET A 1 18.54 -29.08 7.09
CA MET A 1 17.32 -28.90 6.27
C MET A 1 16.14 -28.26 7.01
N LYS A 2 15.67 -28.80 8.16
CA LYS A 2 14.50 -28.24 8.88
C LYS A 2 14.62 -26.76 9.28
N LYS A 3 15.80 -26.31 9.75
CA LYS A 3 16.04 -24.88 10.09
C LYS A 3 15.89 -23.96 8.87
N VAL A 4 16.44 -24.38 7.71
CA VAL A 4 16.33 -23.66 6.43
C VAL A 4 14.88 -23.54 5.98
N GLN A 5 14.11 -24.64 6.07
CA GLN A 5 12.70 -24.65 5.72
C GLN A 5 11.86 -23.70 6.59
N TRP A 6 12.14 -23.62 7.90
CA TRP A 6 11.50 -22.65 8.79
C TRP A 6 11.88 -21.21 8.49
N PHE A 7 13.16 -20.95 8.21
CA PHE A 7 13.63 -19.64 7.79
C PHE A 7 12.92 -19.17 6.52
N LEU A 8 12.78 -20.03 5.50
CA LEU A 8 12.02 -19.74 4.29
C LEU A 8 10.55 -19.41 4.58
N GLY A 9 9.93 -20.08 5.55
CA GLY A 9 8.57 -19.75 5.99
C GLY A 9 8.43 -18.33 6.55
N ILE A 10 9.42 -17.88 7.33
CA ILE A 10 9.45 -16.50 7.87
C ILE A 10 9.65 -15.49 6.73
N VAL A 11 10.63 -15.72 5.86
CA VAL A 11 10.90 -14.85 4.69
C VAL A 11 9.67 -14.73 3.79
N PHE A 12 9.02 -15.86 3.48
CA PHE A 12 7.78 -15.88 2.71
C PHE A 12 6.69 -15.05 3.39
N SER A 13 6.56 -15.14 4.71
CA SER A 13 5.52 -14.45 5.46
C SER A 13 5.72 -12.94 5.47
N LEU A 14 6.96 -12.47 5.67
CA LEU A 14 7.29 -11.04 5.57
C LEU A 14 7.06 -10.51 4.15
N ALA A 15 7.49 -11.26 3.13
CA ALA A 15 7.24 -10.89 1.74
C ALA A 15 5.74 -10.85 1.41
N LEU A 16 4.94 -11.81 1.90
CA LEU A 16 3.49 -11.82 1.74
C LEU A 16 2.85 -10.58 2.40
N ILE A 17 3.25 -10.24 3.63
CA ILE A 17 2.72 -9.07 4.34
C ILE A 17 3.01 -7.78 3.56
N LEU A 18 4.23 -7.63 3.01
CA LEU A 18 4.59 -6.49 2.16
C LEU A 18 3.74 -6.45 0.87
N VAL A 19 3.54 -7.60 0.22
CA VAL A 19 2.68 -7.69 -0.98
C VAL A 19 1.23 -7.30 -0.65
N LEU A 20 0.69 -7.75 0.50
CA LEU A 20 -0.64 -7.38 0.95
C LEU A 20 -0.76 -5.89 1.24
N LEU A 21 0.23 -5.27 1.88
CA LEU A 21 0.25 -3.84 2.15
C LEU A 21 0.24 -3.03 0.85
N ILE A 22 1.15 -3.33 -0.08
CA ILE A 22 1.27 -2.60 -1.35
C ILE A 22 0.04 -2.82 -2.24
N ASN A 23 -0.54 -4.03 -2.23
CA ASN A 23 -1.82 -4.28 -2.90
C ASN A 23 -2.97 -3.49 -2.27
N SER A 24 -3.00 -3.35 -0.94
CA SER A 24 -4.02 -2.57 -0.25
C SER A 24 -3.91 -1.10 -0.59
N PHE A 25 -2.68 -0.57 -0.65
CA PHE A 25 -2.39 0.76 -1.17
C PHE A 25 -2.88 0.94 -2.60
N GLN A 26 -2.46 0.06 -3.53
CA GLN A 26 -2.84 0.19 -4.93
C GLN A 26 -4.37 0.07 -5.11
N PHE A 27 -5.02 -0.84 -4.39
CA PHE A 27 -6.47 -1.00 -4.44
C PHE A 27 -7.21 0.22 -3.86
N ALA A 28 -6.71 0.81 -2.77
CA ALA A 28 -7.27 2.04 -2.22
C ALA A 28 -7.09 3.23 -3.19
N ALA A 29 -5.90 3.40 -3.75
CA ALA A 29 -5.59 4.56 -4.58
C ALA A 29 -6.20 4.49 -5.99
N TYR A 30 -6.27 3.30 -6.60
CA TYR A 30 -6.67 3.12 -8.01
C TYR A 30 -7.94 2.29 -8.22
N GLY A 31 -8.41 1.56 -7.19
CA GLY A 31 -9.52 0.61 -7.35
C GLY A 31 -10.89 1.25 -7.48
N ASP A 32 -11.06 2.48 -6.97
CA ASP A 32 -12.32 3.22 -7.04
C ASP A 32 -12.04 4.72 -6.85
N PHE A 33 -12.18 5.47 -7.96
CA PHE A 33 -12.01 6.92 -8.02
C PHE A 33 -13.20 7.70 -7.43
N GLY A 34 -14.34 7.04 -7.18
CA GLY A 34 -15.48 7.66 -6.49
C GLY A 34 -15.15 8.09 -5.06
N PHE A 35 -14.09 7.53 -4.47
CA PHE A 35 -13.53 8.03 -3.21
C PHE A 35 -12.99 9.46 -3.33
N TYR A 36 -12.22 9.78 -4.38
CA TYR A 36 -11.69 11.14 -4.57
C TYR A 36 -12.83 12.13 -4.74
N GLU A 37 -13.83 11.79 -5.57
CA GLU A 37 -15.02 12.61 -5.75
C GLU A 37 -15.75 12.88 -4.41
N LYS A 38 -15.87 11.85 -3.57
CA LYS A 38 -16.48 11.97 -2.24
C LYS A 38 -15.65 12.87 -1.32
N GLU A 39 -14.33 12.70 -1.28
CA GLU A 39 -13.46 13.49 -0.43
C GLU A 39 -13.39 14.96 -0.89
N TYR A 40 -13.37 15.22 -2.19
CA TYR A 40 -13.43 16.59 -2.74
C TYR A 40 -14.73 17.30 -2.38
N LYS A 41 -15.87 16.58 -2.38
CA LYS A 41 -17.14 17.11 -1.87
C LYS A 41 -17.13 17.30 -0.36
N LYS A 42 -16.55 16.36 0.39
CA LYS A 42 -16.51 16.37 1.85
C LYS A 42 -15.69 17.55 2.39
N TYR A 43 -14.61 17.91 1.71
CA TYR A 43 -13.68 18.96 2.11
C TYR A 43 -13.79 20.24 1.26
N ASP A 44 -14.86 20.37 0.47
CA ASP A 44 -15.17 21.57 -0.32
C ASP A 44 -14.06 22.04 -1.28
N VAL A 45 -13.25 21.10 -1.78
CA VAL A 45 -12.08 21.35 -2.66
C VAL A 45 -12.47 22.11 -3.92
N VAL A 46 -13.66 21.83 -4.46
CA VAL A 46 -14.19 22.45 -5.67
C VAL A 46 -14.39 23.96 -5.47
N SER A 47 -14.88 24.36 -4.30
CA SER A 47 -15.07 25.77 -3.94
C SER A 47 -13.72 26.43 -3.64
N ASP A 48 -12.82 25.75 -2.94
CA ASP A 48 -11.49 26.26 -2.58
C ASP A 48 -10.58 26.53 -3.79
N LEU A 49 -10.80 25.80 -4.89
CA LEU A 49 -10.07 25.97 -6.15
C LEU A 49 -10.82 26.82 -7.19
N ASP A 50 -12.09 27.19 -6.94
CA ASP A 50 -12.98 27.80 -7.94
C ASP A 50 -12.95 27.02 -9.27
N MET A 51 -13.24 25.72 -9.18
CA MET A 51 -13.24 24.78 -10.31
C MET A 51 -14.59 24.08 -10.43
N GLU A 52 -14.85 23.40 -11.55
CA GLU A 52 -15.91 22.39 -11.58
C GLU A 52 -15.39 21.04 -11.08
N LEU A 53 -16.25 20.24 -10.43
CA LEU A 53 -15.88 18.90 -9.95
C LEU A 53 -15.31 18.02 -11.06
N LYS A 54 -15.83 18.14 -12.30
CA LYS A 54 -15.33 17.38 -13.46
C LYS A 54 -13.87 17.72 -13.77
N ASP A 55 -13.45 18.96 -13.53
CA ASP A 55 -12.12 19.47 -13.86
C ASP A 55 -11.12 19.07 -12.78
N VAL A 56 -11.52 19.11 -11.51
CA VAL A 56 -10.71 18.55 -10.39
C VAL A 56 -10.51 17.04 -10.57
N MET A 57 -11.57 16.32 -10.96
CA MET A 57 -11.47 14.89 -11.24
C MET A 57 -10.60 14.61 -12.47
N TYR A 58 -10.68 15.43 -13.52
CA TYR A 58 -9.79 15.34 -14.68
C TYR A 58 -8.31 15.45 -14.25
N VAL A 59 -7.96 16.49 -13.49
CA VAL A 59 -6.62 16.67 -12.92
C VAL A 59 -6.18 15.45 -12.10
N THR A 60 -7.10 14.90 -11.31
CA THR A 60 -6.83 13.71 -10.49
C THR A 60 -6.50 12.49 -11.35
N TYR A 61 -7.23 12.23 -12.43
CA TYR A 61 -6.93 11.10 -13.32
C TYR A 61 -5.55 11.25 -13.96
N GLU A 62 -5.25 12.44 -14.50
CA GLU A 62 -3.97 12.73 -15.15
C GLU A 62 -2.79 12.59 -14.19
N MET A 63 -2.96 13.09 -12.95
CA MET A 63 -1.98 12.95 -11.87
C MET A 63 -1.76 11.47 -11.51
N MET A 64 -2.83 10.70 -11.36
CA MET A 64 -2.73 9.29 -10.96
C MET A 64 -2.09 8.43 -12.04
N ASP A 65 -2.35 8.70 -13.32
CA ASP A 65 -1.71 8.05 -14.48
C ASP A 65 -0.20 8.40 -14.56
N TYR A 66 0.15 9.66 -14.29
CA TYR A 66 1.55 10.10 -14.20
C TYR A 66 2.33 9.33 -13.12
N LEU A 67 1.75 9.14 -11.94
CA LEU A 67 2.39 8.48 -10.80
C LEU A 67 2.75 7.01 -11.06
N ILE A 68 2.04 6.32 -11.95
CA ILE A 68 2.34 4.93 -12.36
C ILE A 68 3.17 4.85 -13.65
N GLY A 69 3.51 5.99 -14.24
CA GLY A 69 4.31 6.06 -15.45
C GLY A 69 3.53 5.83 -16.75
N ASP A 70 2.20 5.89 -16.71
CA ASP A 70 1.36 5.84 -17.93
C ASP A 70 1.32 7.20 -18.64
N ARG A 71 1.91 8.23 -18.02
CA ARG A 71 2.15 9.56 -18.59
C ARG A 71 3.59 10.02 -18.39
N GLU A 72 4.14 10.73 -19.38
CA GLU A 72 5.52 11.22 -19.39
C GLU A 72 5.73 12.44 -18.48
N ASN A 73 4.88 13.45 -18.61
CA ASN A 73 4.93 14.73 -17.87
C ASN A 73 3.66 14.97 -17.04
N LEU A 74 3.66 16.02 -16.23
CA LEU A 74 2.51 16.47 -15.42
C LEU A 74 2.07 17.88 -15.86
N ASP A 75 1.94 18.08 -17.17
CA ASP A 75 1.42 19.34 -17.75
C ASP A 75 -0.10 19.22 -17.97
N VAL A 76 -0.92 19.70 -17.04
CA VAL A 76 -2.37 19.47 -17.02
C VAL A 76 -3.12 20.78 -17.11
N TYR A 77 -3.52 21.14 -18.33
CA TYR A 77 -4.26 22.39 -18.59
C TYR A 77 -5.73 22.25 -18.22
N THR A 78 -6.20 23.15 -17.37
CA THR A 78 -7.58 23.20 -16.90
C THR A 78 -7.98 24.64 -16.55
N VAL A 79 -9.26 24.87 -16.29
CA VAL A 79 -9.77 26.15 -15.78
C VAL A 79 -9.75 26.11 -14.26
N VAL A 80 -8.97 27.00 -13.63
CA VAL A 80 -8.88 27.17 -12.18
C VAL A 80 -8.91 28.67 -11.87
N GLU A 81 -9.71 29.10 -10.90
CA GLU A 81 -9.90 30.52 -10.56
C GLU A 81 -10.23 31.40 -11.78
N GLY A 82 -11.08 30.87 -12.67
CA GLY A 82 -11.52 31.54 -13.89
C GLY A 82 -10.47 31.69 -15.00
N LYS A 83 -9.30 31.05 -14.89
CA LYS A 83 -8.21 31.11 -15.87
C LYS A 83 -7.84 29.72 -16.40
N GLU A 84 -7.66 29.62 -17.72
CA GLU A 84 -7.11 28.42 -18.35
C GLU A 84 -5.58 28.45 -18.24
N GLN A 85 -5.02 27.51 -17.49
CA GLN A 85 -3.57 27.40 -17.24
C GLN A 85 -3.21 25.97 -16.84
N ASP A 86 -1.91 25.70 -16.75
CA ASP A 86 -1.41 24.45 -16.17
C ASP A 86 -1.74 24.42 -14.67
N PHE A 87 -2.37 23.33 -14.22
CA PHE A 87 -2.76 23.16 -12.82
C PHE A 87 -1.55 23.01 -11.91
N PHE A 88 -0.47 22.40 -12.40
CA PHE A 88 0.72 22.13 -11.60
C PHE A 88 1.80 23.14 -11.94
N ASN A 89 2.31 23.84 -10.94
CA ASN A 89 3.47 24.70 -11.11
C ASN A 89 4.78 23.89 -11.11
N GLU A 90 5.93 24.57 -11.27
CA GLU A 90 7.22 23.87 -11.32
C GLU A 90 7.57 23.14 -10.02
N GLN A 91 7.21 23.70 -8.85
CA GLN A 91 7.43 23.05 -7.56
C GLN A 91 6.59 21.77 -7.46
N ASP A 92 5.30 21.84 -7.83
CA ASP A 92 4.40 20.68 -7.86
C ASP A 92 4.98 19.56 -8.73
N LYS A 93 5.42 19.88 -9.95
CA LYS A 93 5.95 18.89 -10.90
C LYS A 93 7.21 18.21 -10.37
N LEU A 94 8.11 18.98 -9.75
CA LEU A 94 9.34 18.42 -9.17
C LEU A 94 9.02 17.53 -7.97
N HIS A 95 8.14 17.96 -7.07
CA HIS A 95 7.70 17.12 -5.95
C HIS A 95 7.01 15.85 -6.45
N MET A 96 6.11 15.97 -7.42
CA MET A 96 5.38 14.83 -7.96
C MET A 96 6.26 13.87 -8.76
N ALA A 97 7.39 14.33 -9.31
CA ALA A 97 8.42 13.43 -9.84
C ALA A 97 9.06 12.56 -8.75
N ASP A 98 9.34 13.12 -7.57
CA ASP A 98 9.79 12.33 -6.42
C ASP A 98 8.71 11.34 -5.96
N VAL A 99 7.44 11.77 -5.89
CA VAL A 99 6.30 10.90 -5.53
C VAL A 99 6.11 9.78 -6.57
N LYS A 100 6.25 10.06 -7.87
CA LYS A 100 6.21 9.05 -8.94
C LYS A 100 7.28 7.97 -8.72
N ASN A 101 8.51 8.37 -8.39
CA ASN A 101 9.58 7.43 -8.07
C ASN A 101 9.25 6.58 -6.84
N LEU A 102 8.60 7.16 -5.83
CA LEU A 102 8.13 6.43 -4.65
C LEU A 102 7.04 5.40 -5.01
N PHE A 103 6.07 5.77 -5.85
CA PHE A 103 5.02 4.86 -6.35
C PHE A 103 5.63 3.69 -7.14
N LEU A 104 6.47 3.99 -8.15
CA LEU A 104 7.14 2.98 -8.97
C LEU A 104 8.07 2.08 -8.13
N GLY A 105 8.80 2.67 -7.18
CA GLY A 105 9.62 1.96 -6.21
C GLY A 105 8.81 0.98 -5.37
N GLY A 106 7.66 1.40 -4.85
CA GLY A 106 6.71 0.53 -4.14
C GLY A 106 6.21 -0.63 -5.00
N LEU A 107 5.80 -0.35 -6.24
CA LEU A 107 5.39 -1.41 -7.18
C LEU A 107 6.52 -2.39 -7.49
N MET A 108 7.76 -1.91 -7.57
CA MET A 108 8.95 -2.76 -7.75
C MET A 108 9.22 -3.63 -6.52
N VAL A 109 9.14 -3.07 -5.30
CA VAL A 109 9.25 -3.84 -4.05
C VAL A 109 8.23 -4.97 -3.99
N ARG A 110 6.99 -4.72 -4.42
CA ARG A 110 5.96 -5.77 -4.53
C ARG A 110 6.36 -6.86 -5.51
N ARG A 111 6.83 -6.51 -6.72
CA ARG A 111 7.27 -7.48 -7.74
C ARG A 111 8.42 -8.36 -7.22
N VAL A 112 9.42 -7.76 -6.59
CA VAL A 112 10.54 -8.48 -5.96
C VAL A 112 10.05 -9.38 -4.82
N SER A 113 9.16 -8.87 -3.96
CA SER A 113 8.58 -9.66 -2.86
C SER A 113 7.80 -10.88 -3.38
N ALA A 114 7.03 -10.71 -4.45
CA ALA A 114 6.34 -11.81 -5.12
C ALA A 114 7.32 -12.85 -5.71
N ALA A 115 8.41 -12.40 -6.33
CA ALA A 115 9.46 -13.29 -6.82
C ALA A 115 10.14 -14.07 -5.68
N VAL A 116 10.43 -13.42 -4.54
CA VAL A 116 10.95 -14.06 -3.32
C VAL A 116 9.97 -15.10 -2.78
N MET A 117 8.67 -14.81 -2.78
CA MET A 117 7.63 -15.77 -2.39
C MET A 117 7.66 -17.02 -3.27
N LEU A 118 7.71 -16.85 -4.60
CA LEU A 118 7.78 -17.96 -5.55
C LEU A 118 9.06 -18.79 -5.35
N LEU A 119 10.20 -18.16 -5.10
CA LEU A 119 11.45 -18.84 -4.79
C LEU A 119 11.34 -19.67 -3.50
N CYS A 120 10.75 -19.10 -2.45
CA CYS A 120 10.53 -19.82 -1.19
C CYS A 120 9.64 -21.05 -1.41
N LEU A 121 8.55 -20.92 -2.17
CA LEU A 121 7.67 -22.03 -2.53
C LEU A 121 8.41 -23.11 -3.33
N PHE A 122 9.21 -22.72 -4.31
CA PHE A 122 10.01 -23.64 -5.11
C PHE A 122 10.99 -24.45 -4.26
N VAL A 123 11.75 -23.80 -3.36
CA VAL A 123 12.70 -24.49 -2.47
C VAL A 123 11.98 -25.41 -1.47
N LEU A 124 10.84 -24.97 -0.92
CA LEU A 124 10.02 -25.83 -0.05
C LEU A 124 9.50 -27.07 -0.79
N TRP A 125 9.14 -26.93 -2.06
CA TRP A 125 8.69 -28.02 -2.91
C TRP A 125 9.82 -29.02 -3.22
N VAL A 126 10.96 -28.56 -3.72
CA VAL A 126 12.12 -29.42 -4.06
C VAL A 126 12.66 -30.16 -2.82
N THR A 127 12.65 -29.52 -1.65
CA THR A 127 13.08 -30.14 -0.39
C THR A 127 12.02 -31.04 0.26
N LYS A 128 10.88 -31.28 -0.41
CA LYS A 128 9.75 -32.08 0.08
C LYS A 128 9.30 -31.67 1.48
N ALA A 129 9.34 -30.37 1.78
CA ALA A 129 8.97 -29.83 3.08
C ALA A 129 7.47 -29.99 3.35
N ASN A 130 7.08 -30.01 4.63
CA ASN A 130 5.67 -29.84 5.01
C ASN A 130 5.28 -28.36 4.85
N TRP A 131 5.16 -27.91 3.59
CA TRP A 131 4.94 -26.51 3.22
C TRP A 131 3.67 -25.94 3.86
N LYS A 132 2.57 -26.72 3.93
CA LYS A 132 1.31 -26.31 4.58
C LYS A 132 1.55 -25.87 6.03
N LYS A 133 2.30 -26.67 6.80
CA LYS A 133 2.63 -26.37 8.20
C LYS A 133 3.54 -25.15 8.32
N ILE A 134 4.56 -25.08 7.48
CA ILE A 134 5.59 -24.04 7.51
C ILE A 134 4.97 -22.68 7.16
N LEU A 135 4.22 -22.58 6.05
CA LEU A 135 3.60 -21.34 5.63
C LEU A 135 2.52 -20.89 6.62
N ALA A 136 1.69 -21.80 7.10
CA ALA A 136 0.65 -21.46 8.08
C ALA A 136 1.24 -20.90 9.38
N ARG A 137 2.25 -21.57 9.94
CA ARG A 137 2.89 -21.13 11.18
C ARG A 137 3.75 -19.89 10.97
N GLY A 138 4.48 -19.82 9.86
CA GLY A 138 5.25 -18.63 9.47
C GLY A 138 4.35 -17.41 9.39
N TYR A 139 3.21 -17.53 8.72
CA TYR A 139 2.26 -16.42 8.57
C TYR A 139 1.69 -15.98 9.92
N GLN A 140 1.30 -16.93 10.78
CA GLN A 140 0.78 -16.61 12.12
C GLN A 140 1.80 -15.84 12.99
N ILE A 141 3.09 -16.17 12.88
CA ILE A 141 4.16 -15.46 13.57
C ILE A 141 4.37 -14.07 12.96
N GLY A 142 4.48 -14.01 11.62
CA GLY A 142 4.65 -12.75 10.90
C GLY A 142 3.48 -11.78 11.12
N LEU A 143 2.26 -12.31 11.20
CA LEU A 143 1.05 -11.54 11.49
C LEU A 143 1.13 -10.85 12.86
N GLY A 144 1.68 -11.52 13.88
CA GLY A 144 1.89 -10.90 15.19
C GLY A 144 2.76 -9.66 15.12
N ILE A 145 3.87 -9.73 14.37
CA ILE A 145 4.78 -8.61 14.13
C ILE A 145 4.08 -7.51 13.32
N ALA A 146 3.40 -7.87 12.24
CA ALA A 146 2.69 -6.92 11.40
C ALA A 146 1.58 -6.18 12.17
N THR A 147 0.86 -6.89 13.03
CA THR A 147 -0.21 -6.29 13.85
C THR A 147 0.35 -5.26 14.82
N ALA A 148 1.50 -5.54 15.44
CA ALA A 148 2.18 -4.57 16.30
C ALA A 148 2.60 -3.32 15.52
N GLY A 149 3.17 -3.49 14.31
CA GLY A 149 3.54 -2.38 13.43
C GLY A 149 2.33 -1.54 12.99
N VAL A 150 1.23 -2.19 12.57
CA VAL A 150 -0.03 -1.52 12.20
C VAL A 150 -0.61 -0.76 13.38
N ALA A 151 -0.66 -1.37 14.57
CA ALA A 151 -1.17 -0.71 15.76
C ALA A 151 -0.33 0.52 16.15
N PHE A 152 0.99 0.42 16.03
CA PHE A 152 1.90 1.54 16.26
C PHE A 152 1.65 2.68 15.26
N LEU A 153 1.64 2.37 13.96
CA LEU A 153 1.40 3.37 12.91
C LEU A 153 0.02 4.01 13.05
N ALA A 154 -1.03 3.21 13.27
CA ALA A 154 -2.38 3.72 13.50
C ALA A 154 -2.43 4.63 14.73
N GLY A 155 -1.75 4.25 15.82
CA GLY A 155 -1.63 5.10 17.01
C GLY A 155 -0.97 6.44 16.71
N ALA A 156 0.14 6.44 15.97
CA ALA A 156 0.82 7.67 15.57
C ALA A 156 -0.08 8.59 14.72
N LEU A 157 -0.75 8.03 13.71
CA LEU A 157 -1.65 8.78 12.82
C LEU A 157 -2.87 9.35 13.54
N ILE A 158 -3.37 8.69 14.59
CA ILE A 158 -4.54 9.16 15.36
C ILE A 158 -4.16 10.23 16.37
N VAL A 159 -2.96 10.16 16.97
CA VAL A 159 -2.52 11.10 18.00
C VAL A 159 -2.13 12.45 17.38
N ASP A 160 -1.34 12.42 16.32
CA ASP A 160 -0.86 13.63 15.65
C ASP A 160 -0.55 13.32 14.18
N PHE A 161 -1.57 13.49 13.33
CA PHE A 161 -1.45 13.22 11.91
C PHE A 161 -0.44 14.18 11.25
N ASN A 162 -0.42 15.45 11.62
CA ASN A 162 0.48 16.46 11.07
C ASN A 162 1.94 16.08 11.28
N THR A 163 2.31 15.74 12.52
CA THR A 163 3.68 15.27 12.81
C THR A 163 4.00 13.99 12.03
N ALA A 164 3.07 13.05 11.95
CA ALA A 164 3.28 11.81 11.19
C ALA A 164 3.45 12.07 9.67
N PHE A 165 2.69 13.03 9.12
CA PHE A 165 2.77 13.47 7.73
C PHE A 165 4.11 14.14 7.46
N THR A 166 4.58 15.04 8.33
CA THR A 166 5.91 15.66 8.22
C THR A 166 7.02 14.61 8.28
N VAL A 167 7.01 13.72 9.26
CA VAL A 167 8.03 12.67 9.40
C VAL A 167 8.04 11.74 8.18
N PHE A 168 6.87 11.44 7.59
CA PHE A 168 6.81 10.70 6.33
C PHE A 168 7.59 11.41 5.23
N HIS A 169 7.39 12.72 5.05
CA HIS A 169 8.09 13.48 4.03
C HIS A 169 9.59 13.54 4.28
N GLU A 170 10.03 13.73 5.53
CA GLU A 170 11.45 13.73 5.90
C GLU A 170 12.13 12.36 5.70
N ILE A 171 11.39 11.25 5.76
CA ILE A 171 11.92 9.90 5.49
C ILE A 171 12.14 9.68 4.00
N PHE A 172 11.22 10.14 3.16
CA PHE A 172 11.21 9.81 1.73
C PHE A 172 11.80 10.89 0.83
N PHE A 173 11.87 12.13 1.29
CA PHE A 173 12.35 13.27 0.51
C PHE A 173 13.51 13.96 1.23
N THR A 174 14.46 14.46 0.44
CA THR A 174 15.70 15.12 0.94
C THR A 174 15.73 16.62 0.61
N ASN A 175 14.58 17.16 0.22
CA ASN A 175 14.36 18.53 -0.22
C ASN A 175 13.06 19.05 0.41
N ASP A 176 12.78 20.34 0.21
CA ASP A 176 11.63 21.05 0.77
C ASP A 176 10.50 21.26 -0.25
N LEU A 177 10.53 20.56 -1.40
CA LEU A 177 9.54 20.76 -2.47
C LEU A 177 8.10 20.39 -2.07
N TRP A 178 7.95 19.64 -0.98
CA TRP A 178 6.67 19.23 -0.41
C TRP A 178 6.05 20.27 0.54
N LEU A 179 6.78 21.35 0.87
CA LEU A 179 6.28 22.47 1.67
C LEU A 179 5.59 23.49 0.76
N PHE A 180 4.29 23.32 0.58
CA PHE A 180 3.46 24.19 -0.25
C PHE A 180 2.88 25.36 0.53
N ASP A 181 2.74 26.51 -0.15
CA ASP A 181 1.94 27.65 0.30
C ASP A 181 0.51 27.51 -0.27
N PRO A 182 -0.52 27.30 0.57
CA PRO A 182 -1.90 27.20 0.11
C PRO A 182 -2.43 28.42 -0.64
N ALA A 183 -1.79 29.59 -0.50
CA ALA A 183 -2.14 30.80 -1.24
C ALA A 183 -1.68 30.77 -2.71
N GLU A 184 -0.62 30.02 -3.02
CA GLU A 184 -0.01 29.98 -4.35
C GLU A 184 -0.16 28.60 -5.03
N ASP A 185 -0.15 27.52 -4.25
CA ASP A 185 -0.09 26.15 -4.75
C ASP A 185 -1.47 25.49 -4.78
N TYR A 186 -1.92 25.10 -5.98
CA TYR A 186 -3.21 24.43 -6.16
C TYR A 186 -3.22 23.00 -5.62
N MET A 187 -2.08 22.30 -5.66
CA MET A 187 -2.01 20.89 -5.28
C MET A 187 -2.33 20.65 -3.80
N ILE A 188 -1.85 21.50 -2.89
CA ILE A 188 -2.16 21.36 -1.44
C ILE A 188 -3.62 21.69 -1.12
N ARG A 189 -4.28 22.52 -1.94
CA ARG A 189 -5.73 22.76 -1.85
C ARG A 189 -6.54 21.60 -2.43
N MET A 190 -6.06 20.95 -3.48
CA MET A 190 -6.70 19.77 -4.07
C MET A 190 -6.60 18.53 -3.18
N LEU A 191 -5.43 18.32 -2.58
CA LEU A 191 -5.11 17.19 -1.71
C LEU A 191 -4.78 17.71 -0.31
N PRO A 192 -5.77 18.24 0.43
CA PRO A 192 -5.52 18.74 1.77
C PRO A 192 -5.09 17.60 2.69
N GLU A 193 -4.40 17.93 3.78
CA GLU A 193 -3.87 16.95 4.72
C GLU A 193 -4.93 15.90 5.18
N VAL A 194 -6.16 16.35 5.43
CA VAL A 194 -7.28 15.51 5.83
C VAL A 194 -7.69 14.46 4.78
N PHE A 195 -7.45 14.71 3.48
CA PHE A 195 -7.62 13.70 2.43
C PHE A 195 -6.65 12.55 2.64
N PHE A 196 -5.39 12.83 2.99
CA PHE A 196 -4.39 11.79 3.24
C PHE A 196 -4.69 10.99 4.51
N TYR A 197 -5.28 11.61 5.52
CA TYR A 197 -5.75 10.90 6.71
C TYR A 197 -6.83 9.86 6.34
N ASP A 198 -7.85 10.28 5.58
CA ASP A 198 -8.92 9.39 5.13
C ASP A 198 -8.41 8.31 4.18
N MET A 199 -7.45 8.62 3.30
CA MET A 199 -6.77 7.64 2.45
C MET A 199 -5.97 6.63 3.29
N ALA A 200 -5.25 7.07 4.33
CA ALA A 200 -4.51 6.19 5.23
C ALA A 200 -5.46 5.23 5.97
N LEU A 201 -6.62 5.71 6.43
CA LEU A 201 -7.66 4.87 7.02
C LEU A 201 -8.20 3.85 6.01
N ARG A 202 -8.46 4.27 4.77
CA ARG A 202 -8.91 3.38 3.70
C ARG A 202 -7.91 2.25 3.44
N ILE A 203 -6.63 2.60 3.27
CA ILE A 203 -5.53 1.64 3.07
C ILE A 203 -5.44 0.68 4.26
N GLY A 204 -5.45 1.22 5.48
CA GLY A 204 -5.38 0.44 6.72
C GLY A 204 -6.53 -0.56 6.83
N GLY A 205 -7.76 -0.14 6.53
CA GLY A 205 -8.94 -1.00 6.53
C GLY A 205 -8.83 -2.16 5.54
N ILE A 206 -8.46 -1.87 4.29
CA ILE A 206 -8.25 -2.90 3.25
C ILE A 206 -7.14 -3.86 3.67
N PHE A 207 -6.04 -3.33 4.21
CA PHE A 207 -4.92 -4.14 4.66
C PHE A 207 -5.30 -5.09 5.78
N ILE A 208 -6.01 -4.62 6.81
CA ILE A 208 -6.49 -5.44 7.91
C ILE A 208 -7.41 -6.56 7.39
N ILE A 209 -8.36 -6.23 6.50
CA ILE A 209 -9.24 -7.23 5.88
C ILE A 209 -8.43 -8.29 5.12
N SER A 210 -7.44 -7.87 4.34
CA SER A 210 -6.57 -8.79 3.60
C SER A 210 -5.79 -9.72 4.54
N MET A 211 -5.27 -9.19 5.67
CA MET A 211 -4.57 -10.00 6.67
C MET A 211 -5.49 -11.04 7.32
N LEU A 212 -6.76 -10.68 7.59
CA LEU A 212 -7.75 -11.59 8.17
C LEU A 212 -8.13 -12.72 7.21
N ILE A 213 -8.25 -12.43 5.92
CA ILE A 213 -8.47 -13.44 4.88
C ILE A 213 -7.31 -14.44 4.87
N PHE A 214 -6.07 -13.97 4.85
CA PHE A 214 -4.89 -14.84 4.86
C PHE A 214 -4.69 -15.56 6.21
N LEU A 215 -5.18 -14.99 7.32
CA LEU A 215 -5.25 -15.69 8.59
C LEU A 215 -6.18 -16.90 8.50
N ALA A 216 -7.38 -16.74 7.92
CA ALA A 216 -8.31 -17.86 7.71
C ALA A 216 -7.69 -18.96 6.83
N VAL A 217 -7.00 -18.58 5.74
CA VAL A 217 -6.25 -19.50 4.88
C VAL A 217 -5.15 -20.22 5.68
N SER A 218 -4.39 -19.51 6.50
CA SER A 218 -3.33 -20.11 7.34
C SER A 218 -3.88 -21.13 8.33
N VAL A 219 -5.03 -20.85 8.96
CA VAL A 219 -5.69 -21.76 9.90
C VAL A 219 -6.17 -23.01 9.18
N PHE A 220 -6.75 -22.86 7.99
CA PHE A 220 -7.16 -23.98 7.14
C PHE A 220 -5.96 -24.87 6.74
N LEU A 221 -4.86 -24.26 6.27
CA LEU A 221 -3.64 -24.99 5.93
C LEU A 221 -3.03 -25.72 7.14
N ALA A 222 -3.05 -25.11 8.33
CA ALA A 222 -2.59 -25.75 9.56
C ALA A 222 -3.43 -26.98 9.93
N ARG A 223 -4.76 -26.92 9.73
CA ARG A 223 -5.66 -28.07 9.95
C ARG A 223 -5.37 -29.20 8.98
N GLN A 224 -5.20 -28.90 7.69
CA GLN A 224 -4.83 -29.91 6.69
C GLN A 224 -3.46 -30.55 7.01
N ALA A 225 -2.46 -29.76 7.38
CA ALA A 225 -1.15 -30.28 7.71
C ALA A 225 -1.17 -31.27 8.88
N LYS A 226 -2.02 -31.02 9.90
CA LYS A 226 -2.24 -31.95 11.01
C LYS A 226 -2.92 -33.25 10.55
N LYS A 227 -3.92 -33.15 9.66
CA LYS A 227 -4.59 -34.32 9.08
C LYS A 227 -3.60 -35.20 8.31
N ASP A 228 -2.81 -34.59 7.42
CA ASP A 228 -1.79 -35.28 6.62
C ASP A 228 -0.72 -35.95 7.52
N GLU A 229 -0.33 -35.32 8.64
CA GLU A 229 0.60 -35.90 9.62
C GLU A 229 -0.02 -37.11 10.36
N ASN A 230 -1.30 -37.03 10.73
CA ASN A 230 -2.00 -38.13 11.40
C ASN A 230 -2.19 -39.33 10.48
N GLU A 231 -2.59 -39.12 9.22
CA GLU A 231 -2.77 -40.21 8.25
C GLU A 231 -1.46 -40.95 7.96
N ARG A 232 -0.33 -40.24 7.88
CA ARG A 232 1.00 -40.86 7.73
C ARG A 232 1.39 -41.70 8.93
N LYS A 233 1.13 -41.21 10.15
CA LYS A 233 1.40 -41.97 11.39
C LYS A 233 0.58 -43.24 11.47
N ILE A 234 -0.69 -43.18 11.07
CA ILE A 234 -1.57 -44.35 11.01
C ILE A 234 -0.96 -45.37 10.04
N LYS A 235 -0.66 -44.98 8.79
CA LYS A 235 -0.07 -45.90 7.79
C LYS A 235 1.22 -46.55 8.28
N SER A 236 2.14 -45.80 8.90
CA SER A 236 3.40 -46.34 9.42
C SER A 236 3.25 -47.24 10.66
N THR A 237 2.05 -47.32 11.25
CA THR A 237 1.78 -48.22 12.39
C THR A 237 1.32 -49.60 11.91
N TYR A 238 0.88 -49.72 10.66
CA TYR A 238 0.36 -50.95 10.05
C TYR A 238 1.28 -51.52 8.94
N GLU A 239 2.44 -50.91 8.72
CA GLU A 239 3.56 -51.39 7.87
C GLU A 239 4.71 -51.87 8.76
#